data_AF-A0A8T4SVW1-F1
#
_entry.id   AF-A0A8T4SVW1-F1
#
_cell.length_a   1.000
_cell.length_b   1.000
_cell.length_c   1.000
_cell.angle_alpha   90.00
_cell.angle_beta   90.00
_cell.angle_gamma   90.00
#
_symmetry.space_group_name_H-M   'P 1'
#
loop_
_entity.id
_entity.type
_entity.pdbx_description
1 polymer ?
#
loop_
_entity_poly.entity_id
_entity_poly.type
_entity_poly.pdbx_seq_one_letter_code
_entity_poly.pdbx_strand_id
1 'polypeptide(L)'
;MIYLAIFWIGILALSLTWFVAKFLPMKRVRDHLDREGFFYYMVLGCFLIMAILTNDPVSFLGIEIPWQMQWLVSLLAMFGIAWQFYLKPLKENVHRIDKDVVEVRMNVGGLEKGVNKIEQRFGNMEFRVNRLEGTVERLGATVEHQGSTLDRIDRNVAVLMKSARTFINQQ
;
A
#
# COMPACT_ATOMS: atom_id res chain seq x y z
N MET A 1 5.03 -17.81 -50.01
CA MET A 1 5.15 -19.15 -49.37
C MET A 1 6.06 -19.16 -48.14
N ILE A 2 7.01 -18.22 -48.00
CA ILE A 2 8.09 -18.30 -46.99
C ILE A 2 7.65 -17.77 -45.62
N TYR A 3 6.84 -16.70 -45.57
CA TYR A 3 6.55 -15.99 -44.31
C TYR A 3 5.64 -16.76 -43.35
N LEU A 4 4.62 -17.46 -43.87
CA LEU A 4 3.75 -18.29 -43.04
C LEU A 4 4.46 -19.58 -42.57
N ALA A 5 5.37 -20.13 -43.37
CA ALA A 5 6.23 -21.24 -42.95
C ALA A 5 7.20 -20.81 -41.83
N ILE A 6 7.81 -19.63 -41.94
CA ILE A 6 8.64 -19.05 -40.87
C ILE A 6 7.81 -18.84 -39.59
N PHE A 7 6.57 -18.37 -39.70
CA PHE A 7 5.67 -18.22 -38.56
C PHE A 7 5.40 -19.55 -37.85
N TRP A 8 5.05 -20.60 -38.59
CA TRP A 8 4.79 -21.93 -38.02
C TRP A 8 6.05 -22.59 -37.44
N ILE A 9 7.19 -22.48 -38.12
CA ILE A 9 8.48 -22.96 -37.60
C ILE A 9 8.84 -22.19 -36.32
N GLY A 10 8.59 -20.88 -36.29
CA GLY A 10 8.78 -20.06 -35.10
C GLY A 10 7.88 -20.48 -33.94
N ILE A 11 6.58 -20.73 -34.19
CA ILE A 11 5.66 -21.26 -33.17
C ILE A 11 6.12 -22.63 -32.67
N LEU A 12 6.51 -23.54 -33.55
CA LEU A 12 6.99 -24.88 -33.17
C LEU A 12 8.28 -24.80 -32.36
N ALA A 13 9.23 -23.95 -32.76
CA ALA A 13 10.47 -23.74 -32.02
C ALA A 13 10.19 -23.16 -30.63
N LEU A 14 9.26 -22.20 -30.51
CA LEU A 14 8.86 -21.58 -29.24
C LEU A 14 8.08 -22.58 -28.35
N SER A 15 7.25 -23.43 -28.96
CA SER A 15 6.57 -24.53 -28.27
C SER A 15 7.54 -25.59 -27.77
N LEU A 16 8.56 -25.93 -28.58
CA LEU A 16 9.61 -26.88 -28.22
C LEU A 16 10.48 -26.33 -27.08
N THR A 17 10.92 -25.06 -27.15
CA THR A 17 11.70 -24.44 -26.07
C THR A 17 10.90 -24.32 -24.79
N TRP A 18 9.60 -24.01 -24.88
CA TRP A 18 8.70 -24.04 -23.72
C TRP A 18 8.53 -25.45 -23.15
N PHE A 19 8.36 -26.47 -24.00
CA PHE A 19 8.23 -27.87 -23.59
C PHE A 19 9.52 -28.38 -22.92
N VAL A 20 10.68 -28.06 -23.50
CA VAL A 20 12.00 -28.38 -22.94
C VAL A 20 12.22 -27.65 -21.61
N ALA A 21 11.84 -26.38 -21.50
CA ALA A 21 11.91 -25.61 -20.25
C ALA A 21 10.92 -26.10 -19.18
N LYS A 22 9.84 -26.78 -19.58
CA LYS A 22 8.91 -27.45 -18.67
C LYS A 22 9.45 -28.80 -18.18
N PHE A 23 10.16 -29.54 -19.03
CA PHE A 23 10.73 -30.85 -18.70
C PHE A 23 12.08 -30.75 -17.95
N LEU A 24 12.87 -29.72 -18.23
CA LEU A 24 14.11 -29.42 -17.52
C LEU A 24 13.87 -28.25 -16.55
N PRO A 25 14.14 -28.37 -15.24
CA PRO A 25 13.86 -27.33 -14.24
C PRO A 25 14.89 -26.17 -14.28
N MET A 26 15.18 -25.63 -15.47
CA MET A 26 16.05 -24.48 -15.66
C MET A 26 15.27 -23.18 -15.46
N LYS A 27 15.26 -22.65 -14.23
CA LYS A 27 14.60 -21.37 -13.88
C LYS A 27 15.00 -20.21 -14.82
N ARG A 28 16.27 -20.17 -15.24
CA ARG A 28 16.81 -19.10 -16.11
C ARG A 28 16.16 -19.04 -17.50
N VAL A 29 15.83 -20.20 -18.09
CA VAL A 29 15.25 -20.25 -19.44
C VAL A 29 13.78 -19.85 -19.39
N ARG A 30 13.05 -20.29 -18.35
CA ARG A 30 11.65 -19.92 -18.14
C ARG A 30 11.51 -18.40 -17.91
N ASP A 31 12.33 -17.83 -17.04
CA ASP A 31 12.28 -16.39 -16.75
C ASP A 31 12.66 -15.53 -17.98
N HIS A 32 13.55 -16.04 -18.84
CA HIS A 32 13.91 -15.37 -20.10
C HIS A 32 12.79 -15.48 -21.14
N LEU A 33 12.12 -16.63 -21.25
CA LEU A 33 10.95 -16.81 -22.13
C LEU A 33 9.77 -15.93 -21.69
N ASP A 34 9.55 -15.77 -20.37
CA ASP A 34 8.48 -14.91 -19.84
C ASP A 34 8.78 -13.42 -20.05
N ARG A 35 10.06 -13.01 -20.08
CA ARG A 35 10.47 -11.61 -20.29
C ARG A 35 10.58 -11.24 -21.78
N GLU A 36 11.22 -12.09 -22.58
CA GLU A 36 11.47 -11.83 -24.01
C GLU A 36 10.36 -12.37 -24.92
N GLY A 37 9.46 -13.21 -24.40
CA GLY A 37 8.35 -13.79 -25.17
C GLY A 37 7.54 -12.74 -25.91
N PHE A 38 7.34 -11.56 -25.30
CA PHE A 38 6.72 -10.39 -25.94
C PHE A 38 7.36 -10.04 -27.29
N PHE A 39 8.69 -9.92 -27.33
CA PHE A 39 9.42 -9.56 -28.54
C PHE A 39 9.30 -10.64 -29.61
N TYR A 40 9.38 -11.91 -29.24
CA TYR A 40 9.17 -13.02 -30.17
C TYR A 40 7.77 -13.03 -30.76
N TYR A 41 6.72 -12.74 -29.97
CA TYR A 41 5.35 -12.65 -30.46
C TYR A 41 5.10 -11.42 -31.33
N MET A 42 5.74 -10.29 -31.03
CA MET A 42 5.65 -9.11 -31.88
C MET A 42 6.27 -9.38 -33.25
N VAL A 43 7.46 -9.99 -33.29
CA VAL A 43 8.15 -10.38 -34.52
C VAL A 43 7.35 -11.41 -35.32
N LEU A 44 6.82 -12.45 -34.67
CA LEU A 44 5.94 -13.45 -35.30
C LEU A 44 4.64 -12.83 -35.80
N GLY A 45 4.06 -11.88 -35.06
CA GLY A 45 2.89 -11.10 -35.49
C GLY A 45 3.15 -10.30 -36.76
N CYS A 46 4.33 -9.69 -36.90
CA CYS A 46 4.73 -9.01 -38.13
C CYS A 46 4.82 -9.98 -39.33
N PHE A 47 5.38 -11.18 -39.13
CA PHE A 47 5.41 -12.21 -40.18
C PHE A 47 4.02 -12.71 -40.55
N LEU A 48 3.11 -12.80 -39.59
CA LEU A 48 1.71 -13.17 -39.83
C LEU A 48 0.97 -12.09 -40.64
N ILE A 49 1.16 -10.81 -40.31
CA ILE A 49 0.58 -9.69 -41.07
C ILE A 49 1.11 -9.70 -42.51
N MET A 50 2.42 -9.92 -42.70
CA MET A 50 3.02 -10.06 -44.03
C MET A 50 2.49 -11.28 -44.80
N ALA A 51 2.23 -12.40 -44.12
CA ALA A 51 1.64 -13.58 -44.74
C ALA A 51 0.18 -13.34 -45.18
N ILE A 52 -0.61 -12.64 -44.36
CA ILE A 52 -1.99 -12.24 -44.73
C ILE A 52 -1.97 -11.31 -45.95
N LEU A 53 -1.01 -10.38 -46.02
CA LEU A 53 -0.84 -9.47 -47.17
C LEU A 53 -0.41 -10.19 -48.46
N THR A 54 0.25 -11.35 -48.36
CA THR A 54 0.85 -12.05 -49.51
C THR A 54 -0.01 -13.20 -50.05
N ASN A 55 -1.17 -13.48 -49.44
CA ASN A 55 -2.11 -14.55 -49.83
C ASN A 55 -1.46 -15.95 -50.02
N ASP A 56 -0.64 -16.38 -49.05
CA ASP A 56 0.15 -17.61 -49.15
C ASP A 56 -0.54 -18.84 -48.51
N PRO A 57 -0.94 -19.88 -49.28
CA PRO A 57 -1.52 -21.10 -48.73
C PRO A 57 -0.44 -22.02 -48.11
N VAL A 58 -0.75 -22.61 -46.95
CA VAL A 58 0.12 -23.58 -46.26
C VAL A 58 -0.41 -25.01 -46.36
N SER A 59 0.50 -25.96 -46.61
CA SER A 59 0.33 -27.40 -46.44
C SER A 59 1.17 -27.86 -45.24
N PHE A 60 0.52 -28.33 -44.16
CA PHE A 60 1.19 -28.78 -42.94
C PHE A 60 0.89 -30.26 -42.73
N LEU A 61 1.93 -31.11 -42.68
CA LEU A 61 1.84 -32.54 -42.34
C LEU A 61 0.72 -33.33 -43.08
N GLY A 62 0.47 -32.99 -44.35
CA GLY A 62 -0.53 -33.66 -45.19
C GLY A 62 -1.99 -33.31 -44.91
N ILE A 63 -2.25 -32.30 -44.07
CA ILE A 63 -3.61 -31.80 -43.80
C ILE A 63 -3.80 -30.48 -44.55
N GLU A 64 -4.64 -30.49 -45.58
CA GLU A 64 -5.01 -29.30 -46.36
C GLU A 64 -6.09 -28.51 -45.61
N ILE A 65 -5.69 -27.41 -44.97
CA ILE A 65 -6.65 -26.48 -44.37
C ILE A 65 -7.17 -25.56 -45.48
N PRO A 66 -8.50 -25.41 -45.66
CA PRO A 66 -9.07 -24.53 -46.68
C PRO A 66 -8.49 -23.11 -46.57
N TRP A 67 -8.02 -22.57 -47.70
CA TRP A 67 -7.39 -21.24 -47.82
C TRP A 67 -8.16 -20.13 -47.08
N GLN A 68 -9.50 -20.21 -47.07
CA GLN A 68 -10.39 -19.22 -46.44
C GLN A 68 -10.33 -19.19 -44.90
N MET A 69 -9.84 -20.24 -44.23
CA MET A 69 -9.84 -20.37 -42.77
C MET A 69 -8.44 -20.29 -42.14
N GLN A 70 -7.37 -20.26 -42.95
CA GLN A 70 -5.99 -20.31 -42.46
C GLN A 70 -5.60 -19.06 -41.64
N TRP A 71 -6.08 -17.89 -42.04
CA TRP A 71 -5.86 -16.65 -41.30
C TRP A 71 -6.55 -16.68 -39.93
N LEU A 72 -7.74 -17.29 -39.84
CA LEU A 72 -8.52 -17.39 -38.62
C LEU A 72 -7.85 -18.33 -37.60
N VAL A 73 -7.33 -19.48 -38.06
CA VAL A 73 -6.56 -20.40 -37.21
C VAL A 73 -5.29 -19.74 -36.68
N SER A 74 -4.57 -19.00 -37.54
CA SER A 74 -3.34 -18.31 -37.13
C SER A 74 -3.61 -17.18 -36.14
N LEU A 75 -4.70 -16.44 -36.34
CA LEU A 75 -5.16 -15.38 -35.44
C LEU A 75 -5.61 -15.95 -34.09
N LEU A 76 -6.36 -17.06 -34.09
CA LEU A 76 -6.76 -17.75 -32.86
C LEU A 76 -5.57 -18.36 -32.11
N ALA A 77 -4.57 -18.89 -32.82
CA ALA A 77 -3.34 -19.39 -32.19
C ALA A 77 -2.57 -18.23 -31.52
N MET A 78 -2.42 -17.11 -32.22
CA MET A 78 -1.80 -15.90 -31.66
C MET A 78 -2.58 -15.39 -30.44
N PHE A 79 -3.91 -15.34 -30.53
CA PHE A 79 -4.78 -14.89 -29.44
C PHE A 79 -4.75 -15.84 -28.24
N GLY A 80 -4.78 -17.16 -28.45
CA GLY A 80 -4.74 -18.17 -27.39
C GLY A 80 -3.40 -18.20 -26.66
N ILE A 81 -2.29 -17.97 -27.36
CA ILE A 81 -0.96 -17.89 -26.75
C ILE A 81 -0.79 -16.54 -26.04
N ALA A 82 -1.23 -15.43 -26.65
CA ALA A 82 -1.28 -14.13 -25.98
C ALA A 82 -2.10 -14.22 -24.69
N TRP A 83 -3.24 -14.91 -24.70
CA TRP A 83 -4.03 -15.15 -23.49
C TRP A 83 -3.22 -15.85 -22.39
N GLN A 84 -2.43 -16.87 -22.72
CA GLN A 84 -1.58 -17.57 -21.76
C GLN A 84 -0.49 -16.65 -21.16
N PHE A 85 0.13 -15.81 -21.98
CA PHE A 85 1.22 -14.94 -21.53
C PHE A 85 0.76 -13.65 -20.84
N TYR A 86 -0.36 -13.06 -21.25
CA TYR A 86 -0.83 -11.80 -20.66
C TYR A 86 -1.78 -12.03 -19.50
N LEU A 87 -2.79 -12.90 -19.66
CA LEU A 87 -3.89 -12.96 -18.70
C LEU A 87 -3.58 -13.83 -17.49
N LYS A 88 -2.70 -14.81 -17.64
CA LYS A 88 -2.25 -15.63 -16.51
C LYS A 88 -1.45 -14.81 -15.48
N PRO A 89 -0.37 -14.09 -15.83
CA PRO A 89 0.33 -13.25 -14.86
C PRO A 89 -0.52 -12.06 -14.42
N LEU A 90 -1.40 -11.52 -15.27
CA LEU A 90 -2.33 -10.46 -14.85
C LEU A 90 -3.27 -10.96 -13.75
N LYS A 91 -3.82 -12.18 -13.89
CA LYS A 91 -4.68 -12.80 -12.87
C LYS A 91 -3.94 -13.02 -11.55
N GLU A 92 -2.69 -13.50 -11.62
CA GLU A 92 -1.84 -13.69 -10.43
C GLU A 92 -1.50 -12.36 -9.75
N ASN A 93 -1.15 -11.33 -10.52
CA ASN A 93 -0.89 -9.99 -10.00
C ASN A 93 -2.12 -9.36 -9.36
N VAL A 94 -3.30 -9.49 -9.99
CA VAL A 94 -4.57 -9.02 -9.42
C VAL A 94 -4.86 -9.73 -8.10
N HIS A 95 -4.64 -11.04 -8.03
CA HIS A 95 -4.86 -11.79 -6.80
C HIS A 95 -3.87 -11.39 -5.69
N ARG A 96 -2.63 -11.04 -6.04
CA ARG A 96 -1.65 -10.50 -5.08
C ARG A 96 -2.09 -9.12 -4.57
N ILE A 97 -2.48 -8.23 -5.49
CA ILE A 97 -2.98 -6.89 -5.14
C ILE A 97 -4.20 -6.99 -4.22
N ASP A 98 -5.12 -7.92 -4.49
CA ASP A 98 -6.31 -8.14 -3.65
C ASP A 98 -5.92 -8.51 -2.21
N LYS A 99 -4.94 -9.40 -2.04
CA LYS A 99 -4.40 -9.75 -0.70
C LYS A 99 -3.74 -8.57 -0.02
N ASP A 100 -2.89 -7.82 -0.74
CA ASP A 100 -2.20 -6.65 -0.20
C ASP A 100 -3.23 -5.58 0.24
N VAL A 101 -4.30 -5.39 -0.53
CA VAL A 101 -5.41 -4.47 -0.19
C VAL A 101 -6.15 -4.91 1.07
N VAL A 102 -6.39 -6.22 1.25
CA VAL A 102 -7.01 -6.75 2.47
C VAL A 102 -6.12 -6.50 3.69
N GLU A 103 -4.81 -6.74 3.57
CA GLU A 103 -3.86 -6.49 4.65
C GLU A 103 -3.80 -5.00 5.03
N VAL A 104 -3.71 -4.10 4.04
CA VAL A 104 -3.76 -2.65 4.24
C VAL A 104 -5.05 -2.25 4.96
N ARG A 105 -6.20 -2.79 4.55
CA ARG A 105 -7.49 -2.52 5.21
C ARG A 105 -7.49 -2.94 6.67
N MET A 106 -6.92 -4.09 7.01
CA MET A 106 -6.80 -4.54 8.40
C MET A 106 -5.90 -3.62 9.22
N ASN A 107 -4.75 -3.22 8.66
CA ASN A 107 -3.81 -2.30 9.32
C ASN A 107 -4.45 -0.93 9.58
N VAL A 108 -5.19 -0.38 8.60
CA VAL A 108 -5.93 0.88 8.76
C VAL A 108 -6.98 0.76 9.86
N GLY A 109 -7.75 -0.34 9.91
CA GLY A 109 -8.72 -0.57 10.99
C GLY A 109 -8.06 -0.72 12.37
N GLY A 110 -6.84 -1.27 12.43
CA GLY A 110 -6.05 -1.31 13.65
C GLY A 110 -5.59 0.08 14.11
N LEU A 111 -5.15 0.92 13.15
CA LEU A 111 -4.74 2.29 13.41
C LEU A 111 -5.91 3.14 13.91
N GLU A 112 -7.08 3.03 13.30
CA GLU A 112 -8.31 3.74 13.71
C GLU A 112 -8.68 3.43 15.17
N LYS A 113 -8.63 2.16 15.57
CA LYS A 113 -8.82 1.77 16.99
C LYS A 113 -7.76 2.37 17.91
N GLY A 114 -6.52 2.45 17.45
CA GLY A 114 -5.42 3.10 18.17
C GLY A 114 -5.68 4.59 18.39
N VAL A 115 -6.12 5.29 17.35
CA VAL A 115 -6.48 6.72 17.39
C VAL A 115 -7.63 6.96 18.37
N ASN A 116 -8.71 6.17 18.30
CA ASN A 116 -9.84 6.30 19.23
C ASN A 116 -9.42 6.13 20.69
N LYS A 117 -8.49 5.21 20.98
CA LYS A 117 -7.95 5.01 22.33
C LYS A 117 -7.10 6.20 22.80
N ILE A 118 -6.35 6.82 21.89
CA ILE A 118 -5.58 8.03 22.19
C ILE A 118 -6.52 9.19 22.49
N GLU A 119 -7.56 9.38 21.69
CA GLU A 119 -8.56 10.43 21.88
C GLU A 119 -9.25 10.31 23.25
N GLN A 120 -9.68 9.11 23.63
CA GLN A 120 -10.24 8.86 24.97
C GLN A 120 -9.26 9.18 26.10
N ARG A 121 -7.99 8.83 25.94
CA ARG A 121 -6.94 9.16 26.93
C ARG A 121 -6.73 10.66 27.03
N PHE A 122 -6.75 11.36 25.91
CA PHE A 122 -6.57 12.80 25.85
C PHE A 122 -7.74 13.52 26.53
N GLY A 123 -8.98 13.12 26.26
CA GLY A 123 -10.15 13.64 26.97
C GLY A 123 -10.07 13.43 28.48
N ASN A 124 -9.66 12.23 28.93
CA ASN A 124 -9.44 11.97 30.36
C ASN A 124 -8.32 12.85 30.96
N MET A 125 -7.27 13.16 30.20
CA MET A 125 -6.22 14.07 30.65
C MET A 125 -6.76 15.50 30.77
N GLU A 126 -7.53 15.97 29.80
CA GLU A 126 -8.17 17.30 29.83
C GLU A 126 -9.06 17.47 31.07
N PHE A 127 -9.91 16.48 31.38
CA PHE A 127 -10.70 16.48 32.61
C PHE A 127 -9.85 16.58 33.88
N ARG A 128 -8.70 15.90 33.93
CA ARG A 128 -7.79 15.94 35.07
C ARG A 128 -7.10 17.29 35.20
N VAL A 129 -6.72 17.90 34.08
CA VAL A 129 -6.11 19.24 34.03
C VAL A 129 -7.12 20.27 34.54
N ASN A 130 -8.35 20.27 34.04
CA ASN A 130 -9.40 21.19 34.51
C ASN A 130 -9.65 21.07 36.02
N ARG A 131 -9.60 19.85 36.56
CA ARG A 131 -9.73 19.61 38.00
C ARG A 131 -8.55 20.16 38.79
N LEU A 132 -7.34 20.04 38.26
CA LEU A 132 -6.12 20.59 38.85
C LEU A 132 -6.17 22.11 38.85
N GLU A 133 -6.57 22.73 37.73
CA GLU A 133 -6.75 24.19 37.62
C GLU A 133 -7.70 24.72 38.70
N GLY A 134 -8.88 24.11 38.85
CA GLY A 134 -9.82 24.51 39.92
C GLY A 134 -9.30 24.26 41.34
N THR A 135 -8.39 23.29 41.53
CA THR A 135 -7.74 23.06 42.84
C THR A 135 -6.69 24.13 43.12
N VAL A 136 -5.91 24.50 42.10
CA VAL A 136 -4.90 25.57 42.18
C VAL A 136 -5.56 26.91 42.46
N GLU A 137 -6.68 27.21 41.82
CA GLU A 137 -7.45 28.45 42.06
C GLU A 137 -7.90 28.56 43.52
N ARG A 138 -8.46 27.48 44.08
CA ARG A 138 -8.86 27.43 45.51
C ARG A 138 -7.68 27.59 46.46
N LEU A 139 -6.53 26.99 46.14
CA LEU A 139 -5.31 27.18 46.91
C LEU A 139 -4.84 28.63 46.86
N GLY A 140 -4.87 29.26 45.69
CA GLY A 140 -4.56 30.68 45.50
C GLY A 140 -5.42 31.57 46.41
N ALA A 141 -6.73 31.38 46.40
CA ALA A 141 -7.65 32.12 47.26
C ALA A 141 -7.38 31.90 48.76
N THR A 142 -7.01 30.68 49.15
CA THR A 142 -6.66 30.36 50.54
C THR A 142 -5.38 31.06 50.98
N VAL A 143 -4.36 31.07 50.12
CA VAL A 143 -3.09 31.78 50.37
C VAL A 143 -3.31 33.28 50.49
N GLU A 144 -4.13 33.87 49.62
CA GLU A 144 -4.49 35.29 49.71
C GLU A 144 -5.19 35.62 51.03
N HIS A 145 -6.13 34.78 51.45
CA HIS A 145 -6.78 34.95 52.75
C HIS A 145 -5.81 34.83 53.93
N GLN A 146 -4.87 33.89 53.88
CA GLN A 146 -3.82 33.77 54.90
C GLN A 146 -2.91 35.00 54.92
N GLY A 147 -2.52 35.52 53.75
CA GLY A 147 -1.73 36.75 53.61
C GLY A 147 -2.41 37.95 54.28
N SER A 148 -3.68 38.19 53.96
CA SER A 148 -4.46 39.27 54.60
C SER A 148 -4.63 39.10 56.11
N THR A 149 -4.67 37.86 56.60
CA THR A 149 -4.71 37.58 58.05
C THR A 149 -3.37 37.89 58.71
N LEU A 150 -2.25 37.53 58.09
CA LEU A 150 -0.91 37.87 58.55
C LEU A 150 -0.71 39.39 58.61
N ASP A 151 -1.15 40.13 57.60
CA ASP A 151 -1.09 41.60 57.60
C ASP A 151 -1.87 42.22 58.77
N ARG A 152 -3.01 41.63 59.15
CA ARG A 152 -3.77 42.09 60.33
C ARG A 152 -3.03 41.78 61.62
N ILE A 153 -2.40 40.62 61.74
CA ILE A 153 -1.59 40.25 62.90
C ILE A 153 -0.39 41.20 63.02
N ASP A 154 0.32 41.48 61.94
CA ASP A 154 1.49 42.36 61.95
C ASP A 154 1.13 43.78 62.40
N ARG A 155 0.01 44.33 61.88
CA ARG A 155 -0.55 45.60 62.36
C ARG A 155 -0.87 45.58 63.85
N ASN A 156 -1.52 44.52 64.34
CA ASN A 156 -1.86 44.40 65.76
C ASN A 156 -0.61 44.30 66.64
N VAL A 157 0.39 43.54 66.23
CA VAL A 157 1.67 43.41 66.93
C VAL A 157 2.39 44.77 66.97
N ALA A 158 2.42 45.52 65.86
CA ALA A 158 3.00 46.85 65.83
C ALA A 158 2.32 47.83 66.81
N VAL A 159 0.98 47.77 66.91
CA VAL A 159 0.22 48.57 67.89
C VAL A 159 0.58 48.17 69.32
N LEU A 160 0.61 46.87 69.63
CA LEU A 160 0.97 46.36 70.95
C LEU A 160 2.39 46.75 71.36
N MET A 161 3.37 46.65 70.45
CA MET A 161 4.74 47.10 70.71
C MET A 161 4.80 48.60 71.03
N LYS A 162 4.03 49.42 70.30
CA LYS A 162 3.94 50.86 70.57
C LYS A 162 3.35 51.12 71.95
N SER A 163 2.26 50.45 72.31
CA SER A 163 1.64 50.55 73.63
C SER A 163 2.59 50.10 74.75
N ALA A 164 3.25 48.95 74.61
CA ALA A 164 4.22 48.45 75.58
C ALA A 164 5.38 49.43 75.80
N ARG A 165 5.92 50.02 74.72
CA ARG A 165 6.95 51.06 74.80
C ARG A 165 6.48 52.28 75.56
N THR A 166 5.24 52.73 75.34
CA THR A 166 4.70 53.88 76.09
C THR A 166 4.49 53.57 77.58
N PHE A 167 4.08 52.36 77.93
CA PHE A 167 3.96 51.95 79.34
C PHE A 167 5.32 51.91 80.06
N ILE A 168 6.35 51.36 79.42
CA ILE A 168 7.71 51.30 79.99
C ILE A 168 8.26 52.71 80.24
N ASN A 169 8.03 53.65 79.33
CA ASN A 169 8.53 55.03 79.48
C ASN A 169 7.75 55.88 80.51
N GLN A 170 6.62 55.37 81.05
CA GLN A 170 5.80 56.06 82.06
C GLN A 170 6.07 55.59 83.50
N GLN A 171 6.79 54.48 83.70
CA GLN A 171 7.32 54.04 85.00
C GLN A 171 8.72 54.60 85.25
#